data_AF-A0A6V7L2E6-F1
#
_entry.id   AF-A0A6V7L2E6-F1
#
_cell.length_a   1.000
_cell.length_b   1.000
_cell.length_c   1.000
_cell.angle_alpha   90.00
_cell.angle_beta   90.00
_cell.angle_gamma   90.00
#
_symmetry.space_group_name_H-M   'P 1'
#
loop_
_entity.id
_entity.type
_entity.pdbx_description
1 polymer ?
#
loop_
_entity_poly.entity_id
_entity_poly.type
_entity_poly.pdbx_seq_one_letter_code
_entity_poly.pdbx_strand_id
1 'polypeptide(L)'
;MKEKIKWEPSVQPAPGLPTTPDLPINAECHTVGWGATDPDKWDGDSRHLKKMTFHLVQQSECPGLGYNVTDTNFCVADKNQKSTPCN
;
A
#
# COMPACT_ATOMS: atom_id res chain seq x y z
N MET A 1 -7.64 -29.45 8.53
CA MET A 1 -8.62 -28.38 8.83
C MET A 1 -7.86 -27.10 9.09
N LYS A 2 -8.26 -25.96 8.53
CA LYS A 2 -7.71 -24.66 8.92
C LYS A 2 -8.50 -24.15 10.13
N GLU A 3 -7.82 -23.79 11.21
CA GLU A 3 -8.46 -23.18 12.37
C GLU A 3 -8.93 -21.76 12.05
N LYS A 4 -10.02 -21.33 12.69
CA LYS A 4 -10.52 -19.96 12.56
C LYS A 4 -9.62 -19.00 13.35
N ILE A 5 -9.36 -17.83 12.79
CA ILE A 5 -8.67 -16.74 13.48
C ILE A 5 -9.52 -16.29 14.67
N LYS A 6 -8.89 -16.14 15.84
CA LYS A 6 -9.52 -15.57 17.05
C LYS A 6 -9.32 -14.07 17.05
N TRP A 7 -10.40 -13.32 17.29
CA TRP A 7 -10.35 -11.86 17.39
C TRP A 7 -9.80 -11.44 18.74
N GLU A 8 -8.83 -10.52 18.72
CA GLU A 8 -8.12 -10.00 19.89
C GLU A 8 -7.77 -8.53 19.63
N PRO A 9 -7.36 -7.73 20.64
CA PRO A 9 -7.00 -6.34 20.41
C PRO A 9 -5.91 -6.13 19.34
N SER A 10 -5.01 -7.11 19.17
CA SER A 10 -3.96 -7.14 18.13
C SER A 10 -4.39 -7.77 16.81
N VAL A 11 -5.59 -8.37 16.75
CA VAL A 11 -6.13 -9.10 15.60
C VAL A 11 -7.55 -8.62 15.34
N GLN A 12 -7.68 -7.65 14.43
CA GLN A 12 -8.96 -7.05 14.04
C GLN A 12 -9.07 -6.99 12.52
N PRO A 13 -10.29 -7.10 11.96
CA PRO A 13 -10.48 -6.97 10.52
C PRO A 13 -10.33 -5.50 10.11
N ALA A 14 -9.77 -5.27 8.93
CA ALA A 14 -9.84 -3.96 8.30
C ALA A 14 -11.29 -3.69 7.86
N PRO A 15 -11.81 -2.46 8.03
CA PRO A 15 -13.10 -2.09 7.49
C PRO A 15 -13.08 -2.20 5.96
N GLY A 16 -14.20 -2.64 5.37
CA GLY A 16 -14.35 -2.72 3.92
C GLY A 16 -14.31 -1.35 3.27
N LEU A 17 -13.79 -1.30 2.04
CA LEU A 17 -13.85 -0.10 1.22
C LEU A 17 -15.25 0.10 0.62
N PRO A 18 -15.69 1.35 0.39
CA PRO A 18 -16.87 1.62 -0.44
C PRO A 18 -16.67 1.05 -1.86
N THR A 19 -17.75 0.65 -2.52
CA THR A 19 -17.79 0.00 -3.86
C THR A 19 -17.46 0.93 -5.05
N THR A 20 -16.54 1.91 -4.88
CA THR A 20 -15.99 2.98 -5.78
C THR A 20 -16.90 4.18 -6.16
N PRO A 21 -16.39 5.42 -6.49
CA PRO A 21 -15.02 5.82 -6.85
C PRO A 21 -14.41 7.12 -6.21
N ASP A 22 -14.96 7.77 -5.19
CA ASP A 22 -14.31 9.00 -4.66
C ASP A 22 -13.31 8.69 -3.54
N LEU A 23 -12.25 7.95 -3.88
CA LEU A 23 -11.05 7.99 -3.04
C LEU A 23 -10.52 9.43 -3.08
N PRO A 24 -10.41 10.14 -1.94
CA PRO A 24 -10.04 11.54 -1.96
C PRO A 24 -8.63 11.68 -2.52
N ILE A 25 -8.45 12.45 -3.58
CA ILE A 25 -7.11 12.82 -4.05
C ILE A 25 -6.37 13.48 -2.89
N ASN A 26 -5.08 13.17 -2.75
CA ASN A 26 -4.24 13.55 -1.61
C ASN A 26 -4.61 12.92 -0.26
N ALA A 27 -5.55 11.98 -0.21
CA ALA A 27 -5.78 11.21 1.01
C ALA A 27 -4.49 10.51 1.45
N GLU A 28 -4.11 10.72 2.71
CA GLU A 28 -3.00 10.01 3.31
C GLU A 28 -3.38 8.55 3.51
N CYS A 29 -2.57 7.66 2.97
CA CYS A 29 -2.74 6.22 3.01
C CYS A 29 -1.48 5.57 3.58
N HIS A 30 -1.64 4.41 4.22
CA HIS A 30 -0.51 3.65 4.75
C HIS A 30 -0.42 2.27 4.10
N THR A 31 0.80 1.87 3.76
CA THR A 31 1.11 0.45 3.50
C THR A 31 1.84 -0.10 4.71
N VAL A 32 1.54 -1.34 5.07
CA VAL A 32 2.23 -2.07 6.13
C VAL A 32 2.67 -3.42 5.61
N GLY A 33 3.87 -3.85 5.99
CA GLY A 33 4.41 -5.13 5.54
C GLY A 33 5.79 -5.45 6.10
N TRP A 34 6.24 -6.67 5.83
CA TRP A 34 7.57 -7.18 6.17
C TRP A 34 8.49 -7.31 4.96
N GLY A 35 8.10 -6.77 3.80
CA GLY A 35 8.89 -6.85 2.57
C GLY A 35 10.27 -6.22 2.71
N ALA A 36 11.13 -6.53 1.75
CA ALA A 36 12.50 -6.03 1.68
C ALA A 36 12.56 -4.50 1.79
N THR A 37 13.52 -4.00 2.55
CA THR A 37 13.77 -2.55 2.67
C THR A 37 14.84 -2.04 1.70
N ASP A 38 15.48 -2.96 0.98
CA ASP A 38 16.54 -2.69 0.01
C ASP A 38 16.27 -3.58 -1.22
N PRO A 39 15.88 -2.99 -2.37
CA PRO A 39 15.48 -3.75 -3.56
C PRO A 39 16.63 -4.57 -4.16
N ASP A 40 17.88 -4.21 -3.86
CA ASP A 40 19.06 -4.91 -4.38
C ASP A 40 19.50 -6.07 -3.48
N LYS A 41 18.82 -6.29 -2.35
CA LYS A 41 19.13 -7.36 -1.39
C LYS A 41 17.97 -8.34 -1.26
N TRP A 42 18.07 -9.45 -1.99
CA TRP A 42 17.08 -10.55 -2.01
C TRP A 42 16.90 -11.26 -0.65
N ASP A 43 17.85 -11.13 0.27
CA ASP A 43 17.83 -11.81 1.59
C ASP A 43 17.24 -10.93 2.72
N GLY A 44 16.54 -9.86 2.39
CA GLY A 44 16.35 -8.68 3.24
C GLY A 44 14.96 -8.43 3.83
N ASP A 45 14.07 -9.42 3.90
CA ASP A 45 12.76 -9.24 4.53
C ASP A 45 12.91 -8.67 5.95
N SER A 46 12.10 -7.67 6.26
CA SER A 46 12.20 -6.99 7.54
C SER A 46 11.77 -7.92 8.66
N ARG A 47 12.59 -8.04 9.71
CA ARG A 47 12.19 -8.74 10.94
C ARG A 47 11.06 -8.03 11.70
N HIS A 48 10.74 -6.80 11.33
CA HIS A 48 9.80 -5.95 12.05
C HIS A 48 8.79 -5.40 11.05
N LEU A 49 7.51 -5.37 11.43
CA LEU A 49 6.47 -4.77 10.61
C LEU A 49 6.82 -3.31 10.36
N LYS A 50 6.87 -2.92 9.09
CA LYS A 50 7.11 -1.54 8.68
C LYS A 50 5.81 -0.90 8.25
N LYS A 51 5.76 0.43 8.42
CA LYS A 51 4.68 1.28 7.93
C LYS A 51 5.30 2.36 7.04
N MET A 52 4.70 2.58 5.89
CA MET A 52 5.05 3.68 4.99
C MET A 52 3.82 4.52 4.69
N THR A 53 4.04 5.81 4.44
CA THR A 53 2.98 6.78 4.17
C THR A 53 3.03 7.21 2.71
N PHE A 54 1.88 7.18 2.05
CA PHE A 54 1.69 7.63 0.68
C PHE A 54 0.48 8.54 0.58
N HIS A 55 0.32 9.19 -0.56
CA HIS A 55 -0.86 9.96 -0.88
C HIS A 55 -1.48 9.42 -2.15
N LEU A 56 -2.81 9.40 -2.20
CA LEU A 56 -3.53 9.03 -3.41
C LEU A 56 -3.31 10.09 -4.50
N VAL A 57 -2.95 9.64 -5.69
CA VAL A 57 -2.60 10.48 -6.84
C VAL A 57 -3.73 10.46 -7.86
N GLN A 58 -3.93 11.56 -8.58
CA GLN A 58 -4.90 11.62 -9.65
C GLN A 58 -4.53 10.63 -10.77
N GLN A 59 -5.49 9.86 -11.28
CA GLN A 59 -5.22 8.82 -12.28
C GLN A 59 -4.55 9.37 -13.55
N SER A 60 -4.84 10.61 -13.94
CA SER A 60 -4.18 11.30 -15.06
C SER A 60 -2.68 11.55 -14.85
N GLU A 61 -2.20 11.54 -13.62
CA GLU A 61 -0.77 11.70 -13.28
C GLU A 61 -0.02 10.36 -13.25
N CYS A 62 -0.74 9.23 -13.17
CA CYS A 62 -0.15 7.89 -13.17
C CYS A 62 0.72 7.56 -14.40
N PRO A 63 0.34 7.91 -15.64
CA PRO A 63 1.17 7.61 -16.81
C PRO A 63 2.53 8.28 -16.77
N GLY A 64 2.66 9.44 -16.09
CA GLY A 64 3.94 10.10 -15.83
C GLY A 64 4.91 9.28 -14.97
N LEU A 65 4.41 8.24 -14.29
CA LEU A 65 5.18 7.28 -13.50
C LEU A 65 5.50 5.98 -14.26
N GLY A 66 5.09 5.86 -15.53
CA GLY A 66 5.37 4.68 -16.38
C GLY A 66 4.39 3.50 -16.20
N TYR A 67 3.26 3.70 -15.52
CA TYR A 67 2.25 2.66 -15.28
C TYR A 67 0.98 2.89 -16.11
N ASN A 68 0.45 1.83 -16.73
CA ASN A 68 -0.86 1.85 -17.39
C ASN A 68 -1.95 1.50 -16.38
N VAL A 69 -2.76 2.49 -15.99
CA VAL A 69 -3.74 2.36 -14.88
C VAL A 69 -5.16 2.38 -15.45
N THR A 70 -5.89 1.28 -15.22
CA THR A 70 -7.31 1.13 -15.56
C THR A 70 -8.22 1.61 -14.43
N ASP A 71 -9.53 1.70 -14.66
CA ASP A 71 -10.54 2.12 -13.68
C ASP A 71 -10.63 1.22 -12.42
N THR A 72 -9.92 0.10 -12.42
CA THR A 72 -9.82 -0.85 -11.31
C THR A 72 -8.61 -0.61 -10.42
N ASN A 73 -7.76 0.36 -10.76
CA ASN A 73 -6.47 0.60 -10.11
C ASN A 73 -6.29 2.10 -9.85
N PHE A 74 -5.46 2.42 -8.86
CA PHE A 74 -5.10 3.79 -8.51
C PHE A 74 -3.61 3.86 -8.19
N CYS A 75 -3.02 5.04 -8.32
CA CYS A 75 -1.64 5.28 -7.91
C CYS A 75 -1.59 5.92 -6.54
N VAL A 76 -0.51 5.61 -5.83
CA VAL A 76 -0.10 6.34 -4.64
C VAL A 76 1.35 6.76 -4.82
N ALA A 77 1.70 7.93 -4.28
CA ALA A 77 3.07 8.43 -4.31
C ALA A 77 3.51 8.93 -2.94
N ASP A 78 4.79 8.76 -2.66
CA ASP A 78 5.46 9.50 -1.59
C ASP A 78 5.69 10.93 -2.10
N LYS A 79 5.30 11.93 -1.29
CA LYS A 79 5.49 13.35 -1.60
C LYS A 79 6.96 13.68 -1.89
N ASN A 80 7.89 12.90 -1.34
CA ASN A 80 9.32 13.10 -1.54
C ASN A 80 9.92 12.24 -2.66
N GLN A 81 9.14 11.36 -3.30
CA GLN A 81 9.60 10.40 -4.32
C GLN A 81 10.80 9.54 -3.88
N LYS A 82 10.95 9.29 -2.57
CA LYS A 82 12.11 8.60 -1.99
C LYS A 82 11.81 7.16 -1.60
N SER A 83 10.58 6.71 -1.77
CA SER A 83 10.13 5.43 -1.25
C SER A 83 9.14 4.77 -2.19
N THR A 84 9.42 3.51 -2.52
CA THR A 84 8.53 2.61 -3.25
C THR A 84 8.35 1.34 -2.41
N PRO A 85 7.12 0.79 -2.32
CA PRO A 85 6.95 -0.53 -1.73
C PRO A 85 7.69 -1.57 -2.57
N CYS A 86 8.56 -2.33 -1.92
CA CYS A 86 9.16 -3.53 -2.51
C CYS A 86 8.19 -4.69 -2.33
N ASN A 87 8.00 -5.48 -3.40
CA ASN A 87 7.27 -6.74 -3.39
C ASN A 87 8.25 -7.90 -3.29
#